data_AF-A0A924IXC4-F1
#
_entry.id   AF-A0A924IXC4-F1
#
_cell.length_a   1.000
_cell.length_b   1.000
_cell.length_c   1.000
_cell.angle_alpha   90.00
_cell.angle_beta   90.00
_cell.angle_gamma   90.00
#
_symmetry.space_group_name_H-M   'P 1'
#
loop_
_entity.id
_entity.type
_entity.pdbx_description
1 polymer ?
#
loop_
_entity_poly.entity_id
_entity_poly.type
_entity_poly.pdbx_seq_one_letter_code
_entity_poly.pdbx_strand_id
1 'polypeptide(L)'
;MTTNKEKLLELVAEDDTSLLKEIESRIKNRSLLRESFSIAIKVLARLDELNWTQKELAEKLGVTPQQVNKIVKGKQNLTLESLIKLQSLLDIPLLASYNEAQTEKQTQVTAYSGTNIQPFTPAKSTGSRKMQ
;
A
#
# COMPACT_ATOMS: atom_id res chain seq x y z
N MET A 1 32.05 36.20 29.28
CA MET A 1 31.32 36.32 28.00
C MET A 1 30.72 34.96 27.72
N THR A 2 29.40 34.80 27.85
CA THR A 2 28.76 33.52 27.49
C THR A 2 28.89 33.32 25.99
N THR A 3 29.34 32.13 25.61
CA THR A 3 29.52 31.77 24.20
C THR A 3 28.16 31.67 23.52
N ASN A 4 28.11 31.92 22.22
CA ASN A 4 26.86 31.79 21.46
C ASN A 4 26.22 30.40 21.58
N LYS A 5 27.04 29.37 21.86
CA LYS A 5 26.59 28.01 22.15
C LYS A 5 25.81 27.91 23.47
N GLU A 6 26.27 28.59 24.52
CA GLU A 6 25.61 28.60 25.83
C GLU A 6 24.28 29.38 25.77
N LYS A 7 24.28 30.52 25.06
CA LYS A 7 23.05 31.30 24.83
C LYS A 7 22.01 30.54 24.00
N LEU A 8 22.46 29.71 23.05
CA LEU A 8 21.58 28.84 22.27
C LEU A 8 20.97 27.73 23.15
N LEU A 9 21.78 27.08 23.98
CA LEU A 9 21.32 26.01 24.89
C LEU A 9 20.29 26.52 25.91
N GLU A 10 20.45 27.75 26.39
CA GLU A 10 19.57 28.38 27.36
C GLU A 10 18.19 28.75 26.75
N LEU A 11 18.15 29.21 25.49
CA LEU A 11 16.91 29.49 24.76
C LEU A 11 16.13 28.24 24.34
N VAL A 12 16.83 27.13 24.11
CA VAL A 12 16.25 25.87 23.62
C VAL A 12 15.63 25.03 24.76
N ALA A 13 16.03 25.28 26.01
CA ALA A 13 15.60 24.48 27.17
C ALA A 13 14.15 24.72 27.62
N GLU A 14 13.52 25.86 27.30
CA GLU A 14 12.20 26.24 27.85
C GLU A 14 10.98 25.94 26.95
N ASP A 15 11.11 25.93 25.60
CA ASP A 15 9.95 25.92 24.68
C ASP A 15 9.85 24.73 23.69
N ASP A 16 10.82 23.80 23.70
CA ASP A 16 10.91 22.73 22.69
C ASP A 16 9.79 21.68 22.79
N THR A 17 9.22 21.44 23.97
CA THR A 17 8.23 20.36 24.14
C THR A 17 6.93 20.58 23.36
N SER A 18 6.54 21.83 23.12
CA SER A 18 5.34 22.16 22.32
C SER A 18 5.62 22.09 20.82
N LEU A 19 6.76 22.64 20.38
CA LEU A 19 7.17 22.65 18.97
C LEU A 19 7.51 21.24 18.47
N LEU A 20 8.21 20.44 19.27
CA LEU A 20 8.49 19.03 18.94
C LEU A 20 7.20 18.23 18.80
N LYS A 21 6.24 18.39 19.73
CA LYS A 21 4.91 17.76 19.62
C LYS A 21 4.17 18.20 18.36
N GLU A 22 4.25 19.49 17.99
CA GLU A 22 3.61 19.99 16.78
C GLU A 22 4.26 19.44 15.52
N ILE A 23 5.59 19.39 15.45
CA ILE A 23 6.34 18.78 14.35
C ILE A 23 6.04 17.29 14.23
N GLU A 24 6.07 16.54 15.33
CA GLU A 24 5.71 15.13 15.38
C GLU A 24 4.27 14.90 14.91
N SER A 25 3.33 15.74 15.36
CA SER A 25 1.94 15.67 14.92
C SER A 25 1.82 15.91 13.42
N ARG A 26 2.56 16.87 12.85
CA ARG A 26 2.58 17.18 11.41
C ARG A 26 3.18 16.02 10.61
N ILE A 27 4.26 15.41 11.07
CA ILE A 27 4.90 14.26 10.40
C ILE A 27 3.99 13.03 10.44
N LYS A 28 3.45 12.69 11.62
CA LYS A 28 2.54 11.55 11.79
C LYS A 28 1.24 11.72 11.00
N ASN A 29 0.74 12.94 10.90
CA ASN A 29 -0.45 13.24 10.11
C ASN A 29 -0.19 13.07 8.62
N ARG A 30 1.01 13.37 8.11
CA ARG A 30 1.33 13.22 6.68
C ARG A 30 1.23 11.77 6.18
N SER A 31 1.82 10.82 6.89
CA SER A 31 1.76 9.41 6.47
C SER A 31 0.33 8.87 6.54
N LEU A 32 -0.39 9.21 7.61
CA LEU A 32 -1.78 8.82 7.80
C LEU A 32 -2.70 9.43 6.74
N LEU A 33 -2.53 10.71 6.41
CA LEU A 33 -3.28 11.39 5.35
C LEU A 33 -3.00 10.77 3.99
N ARG A 34 -1.74 10.44 3.70
CA ARG A 34 -1.35 9.79 2.44
C ARG A 34 -2.04 8.44 2.29
N GLU A 35 -2.04 7.62 3.34
CA GLU A 35 -2.69 6.31 3.29
C GLU A 35 -4.21 6.44 3.19
N SER A 36 -4.81 7.34 3.98
CA SER A 36 -6.26 7.61 3.94
C SER A 36 -6.70 8.10 2.56
N PHE A 37 -5.89 8.92 1.91
CA PHE A 37 -6.15 9.41 0.55
C PHE A 37 -6.00 8.31 -0.50
N SER A 38 -4.99 7.44 -0.37
CA SER A 38 -4.81 6.27 -1.24
C SER A 38 -6.04 5.35 -1.20
N ILE A 39 -6.53 5.06 0.00
CA ILE A 39 -7.76 4.28 0.20
C ILE A 39 -8.95 4.97 -0.45
N ALA A 40 -9.10 6.29 -0.27
CA ALA A 40 -10.18 7.05 -0.88
C ALA A 40 -10.19 6.96 -2.41
N ILE A 41 -9.03 7.04 -3.06
CA ILE A 41 -8.90 6.89 -4.51
C ILE A 41 -9.34 5.48 -4.94
N LYS A 42 -8.85 4.43 -4.26
CA LYS A 42 -9.21 3.04 -4.58
C LYS A 42 -10.72 2.81 -4.48
N VAL A 43 -11.34 3.35 -3.42
CA VAL A 43 -12.79 3.28 -3.21
C VAL A 43 -13.54 4.00 -4.32
N LEU A 44 -13.14 5.23 -4.66
CA LEU A 44 -13.75 6.00 -5.74
C LEU A 44 -13.67 5.29 -7.09
N ALA A 45 -12.48 4.80 -7.46
CA ALA A 45 -12.28 4.05 -8.69
C ALA A 45 -13.19 2.82 -8.76
N ARG A 46 -13.31 2.09 -7.63
CA ARG A 46 -14.18 0.92 -7.57
C ARG A 46 -15.67 1.27 -7.65
N LEU A 47 -16.08 2.39 -7.07
CA LEU A 47 -17.46 2.87 -7.22
C LEU A 47 -17.78 3.22 -8.67
N ASP A 48 -16.85 3.86 -9.37
CA ASP A 48 -17.02 4.18 -10.79
C ASP A 48 -17.13 2.91 -11.64
N GLU A 49 -16.33 1.87 -11.37
CA GLU A 49 -16.42 0.56 -12.05
C GLU A 49 -17.76 -0.16 -11.82
N LEU A 50 -18.34 0.00 -10.63
CA LEU A 50 -19.62 -0.60 -10.25
C LEU A 50 -20.81 0.28 -10.64
N ASN A 51 -20.58 1.49 -11.19
CA ASN A 51 -21.56 2.53 -11.41
C ASN A 51 -22.36 2.88 -10.13
N TRP A 52 -21.72 2.80 -8.96
CA TRP A 52 -22.36 3.08 -7.68
C TRP A 52 -22.12 4.52 -7.24
N THR A 53 -23.18 5.13 -6.71
CA THR A 53 -23.10 6.41 -6.02
C THR A 53 -22.60 6.22 -4.59
N GLN A 54 -22.06 7.29 -3.99
CA GLN A 54 -21.68 7.28 -2.57
C GLN A 54 -22.88 7.05 -1.63
N LYS A 55 -24.10 7.35 -2.07
CA LYS A 55 -25.32 7.06 -1.32
C LYS A 55 -25.61 5.57 -1.29
N GLU A 56 -25.52 4.90 -2.44
CA GLU A 56 -25.67 3.45 -2.53
C GLU A 56 -24.60 2.72 -1.71
N LEU A 57 -23.36 3.21 -1.72
CA LEU A 57 -22.32 2.70 -0.84
C LEU A 57 -22.72 2.82 0.64
N ALA A 58 -23.28 3.97 1.05
CA ALA A 58 -23.71 4.18 2.43
C ALA A 58 -24.84 3.22 2.83
N GLU A 59 -25.82 3.02 1.95
CA GLU A 59 -26.93 2.09 2.15
C GLU A 59 -26.44 0.65 2.25
N LYS A 60 -25.55 0.22 1.35
CA LYS A 60 -24.97 -1.14 1.34
C LYS A 60 -24.09 -1.42 2.56
N LEU A 61 -23.36 -0.42 3.04
CA LEU A 61 -22.52 -0.53 4.23
C LEU A 61 -23.31 -0.36 5.54
N GLY A 62 -24.58 0.07 5.47
CA GLY A 62 -25.40 0.36 6.64
C GLY A 62 -24.90 1.55 7.46
N VAL A 63 -24.24 2.53 6.82
CA VAL A 63 -23.68 3.72 7.49
C VAL A 63 -24.31 5.01 6.98
N THR A 64 -24.06 6.11 7.68
CA THR A 64 -24.55 7.42 7.22
C THR A 64 -23.80 7.90 5.98
N PRO A 65 -24.45 8.62 5.05
CA PRO A 65 -23.77 9.25 3.91
C PRO A 65 -22.66 10.23 4.31
N GLN A 66 -22.75 10.82 5.51
CA GLN A 66 -21.68 11.66 6.06
C GLN A 66 -20.42 10.84 6.40
N GLN A 67 -20.59 9.60 6.88
CA GLN A 67 -19.47 8.69 7.11
C GLN A 67 -18.74 8.44 5.80
N VAL A 68 -19.46 8.00 4.75
CA VAL A 68 -18.89 7.73 3.43
C VAL A 68 -18.18 8.96 2.85
N ASN A 69 -18.77 10.15 2.98
CA ASN A 69 -18.12 11.39 2.56
C ASN A 69 -16.78 11.64 3.26
N LYS A 70 -16.66 11.29 4.54
CA LYS A 70 -15.39 11.42 5.27
C LYS A 70 -14.36 10.39 4.81
N ILE A 71 -14.79 9.17 4.48
CA ILE A 71 -13.94 8.11 3.88
C ILE A 71 -13.35 8.63 2.56
N VAL A 72 -14.23 9.07 1.65
CA VAL A 72 -13.86 9.52 0.30
C VAL A 72 -13.02 10.80 0.32
N LYS A 73 -13.15 11.64 1.36
CA LYS A 73 -12.30 12.83 1.51
C LYS A 73 -10.93 12.52 2.11
N GLY A 74 -10.69 11.30 2.61
CA GLY A 74 -9.42 10.92 3.24
C GLY A 74 -9.09 11.71 4.51
N LYS A 75 -10.10 12.34 5.14
CA LYS A 75 -9.94 13.27 6.28
C LYS A 75 -10.20 12.64 7.64
N GLN A 76 -10.52 11.34 7.69
CA GLN A 76 -10.91 10.66 8.92
C GLN A 76 -10.08 9.41 9.12
N ASN A 77 -9.67 9.17 10.36
CA ASN A 77 -9.10 7.90 10.79
C ASN A 77 -10.19 6.83 10.67
N LEU A 78 -10.12 6.01 9.62
CA LEU A 78 -10.97 4.84 9.45
C LEU A 78 -10.62 3.83 10.54
N THR A 79 -11.63 3.29 11.21
CA THR A 79 -11.40 2.16 12.10
C THR A 79 -11.06 0.92 11.28
N LEU A 80 -10.28 0.00 11.85
CA LEU A 80 -9.95 -1.26 11.18
C LEU A 80 -11.21 -2.04 10.78
N GLU A 81 -12.24 -2.02 11.63
CA GLU A 81 -13.55 -2.62 11.35
C GLU A 81 -14.21 -2.01 10.10
N SER A 82 -14.17 -0.67 9.97
CA SER A 82 -14.73 0.02 8.80
C SER A 82 -13.97 -0.35 7.53
N LEU A 83 -12.64 -0.48 7.61
CA LEU A 83 -11.80 -0.91 6.48
C LEU A 83 -12.12 -2.33 6.03
N ILE A 84 -12.26 -3.27 6.98
CA ILE A 84 -12.61 -4.67 6.67
C ILE A 84 -13.97 -4.73 5.99
N LYS A 85 -14.99 -4.05 6.54
CA LYS A 85 -16.34 -3.99 5.96
C LYS A 85 -16.33 -3.41 4.54
N LEU A 86 -15.57 -2.34 4.34
CA LEU A 86 -15.46 -1.68 3.04
C LEU A 86 -14.76 -2.57 2.01
N GLN A 87 -13.66 -3.22 2.41
CA GLN A 87 -12.94 -4.18 1.57
C GLN A 87 -13.84 -5.37 1.19
N SER A 88 -14.57 -5.97 2.14
CA SER A 88 -15.46 -7.09 1.85
C SER A 88 -16.63 -6.72 0.97
N LEU A 89 -17.13 -5.47 1.08
CA LEU A 89 -18.27 -5.01 0.28
C LEU A 89 -17.85 -4.70 -1.16
N LEU A 90 -16.72 -4.03 -1.33
CA LEU A 90 -16.23 -3.56 -2.63
C LEU A 90 -15.36 -4.61 -3.35
N ASP A 91 -14.99 -5.67 -2.66
CA ASP A 91 -14.10 -6.74 -3.11
C ASP A 91 -12.75 -6.21 -3.64
N ILE A 92 -12.16 -5.26 -2.91
CA ILE A 92 -10.88 -4.63 -3.25
C ILE A 92 -9.89 -4.66 -2.09
N PRO A 93 -8.59 -4.87 -2.36
CA PRO A 93 -7.58 -4.87 -1.32
C PRO A 93 -7.26 -3.44 -0.87
N LEU A 94 -7.84 -3.03 0.26
CA LEU A 94 -7.58 -1.70 0.86
C LEU A 94 -6.36 -1.70 1.78
N LEU A 95 -6.07 -2.82 2.44
CA LEU A 95 -4.95 -2.94 3.38
C LEU A 95 -3.63 -3.39 2.72
N ALA A 96 -3.68 -3.82 1.45
CA ALA A 96 -2.51 -4.39 0.77
C ALA A 96 -1.53 -3.35 0.20
N SER A 97 -1.87 -2.05 0.21
CA SER A 97 -1.05 -0.96 -0.33
C SER A 97 0.36 -0.87 0.27
N TYR A 98 0.59 -1.46 1.45
CA TYR A 98 1.92 -1.48 2.07
C TYR A 98 2.89 -2.47 1.39
N ASN A 99 2.38 -3.47 0.65
CA ASN A 99 3.20 -4.57 0.14
C ASN A 99 3.64 -4.40 -1.32
N GLU A 100 2.99 -3.55 -2.12
CA GLU A 100 3.34 -3.38 -3.55
C GLU A 100 4.76 -2.80 -3.75
N ALA A 101 5.28 -2.01 -2.80
CA ALA A 101 6.64 -1.47 -2.87
C ALA A 101 7.75 -2.53 -2.63
N GLN A 102 7.41 -3.77 -2.22
CA GLN A 102 8.39 -4.83 -1.94
C GLN A 102 8.21 -6.09 -2.81
N THR A 103 7.11 -6.21 -3.57
CA THR A 103 6.84 -7.43 -4.37
C THR A 103 7.61 -7.46 -5.70
N GLU A 104 8.00 -6.30 -6.25
CA GLU A 104 8.75 -6.24 -7.52
C GLU A 104 10.19 -6.79 -7.42
N LYS A 105 10.68 -7.12 -6.22
CA LYS A 105 12.02 -7.68 -6.01
C LYS A 105 12.07 -9.19 -5.71
N GLN A 106 10.95 -9.93 -5.70
CA GLN A 106 10.95 -11.35 -5.28
C GLN A 106 10.33 -12.37 -6.26
N THR A 107 9.87 -12.00 -7.46
CA THR A 107 9.30 -12.98 -8.43
C THR A 107 10.31 -13.57 -9.44
N GLN A 108 11.63 -13.52 -9.16
CA GLN A 108 12.66 -14.14 -10.04
C GLN A 108 13.46 -15.28 -9.35
N VAL A 109 12.89 -16.06 -8.41
CA VAL A 109 13.58 -17.28 -7.91
C VAL A 109 12.61 -18.39 -7.47
N THR A 110 11.63 -18.79 -8.29
CA THR A 110 10.94 -20.09 -8.03
C THR A 110 10.36 -20.71 -9.30
N ALA A 111 11.21 -21.02 -10.27
CA ALA A 111 10.80 -21.83 -11.42
C ALA A 111 11.88 -22.83 -11.87
N TYR A 112 12.72 -23.36 -10.96
CA TYR A 112 13.57 -24.55 -11.23
C TYR A 112 13.85 -25.33 -9.94
N SER A 113 12.82 -25.87 -9.31
CA SER A 113 12.99 -26.97 -8.35
C SER A 113 11.85 -27.95 -8.54
N GLY A 114 11.95 -28.79 -9.57
CA GLY A 114 11.01 -29.89 -9.77
C GLY A 114 10.52 -30.08 -11.20
N THR A 115 11.42 -30.24 -12.16
CA THR A 115 11.14 -31.14 -13.30
C THR A 115 12.34 -32.03 -13.51
N ASN A 116 12.09 -33.34 -13.43
CA ASN A 116 12.99 -34.41 -13.78
C ASN A 116 13.32 -34.30 -15.27
N ILE A 117 14.47 -33.70 -15.61
CA ILE A 117 14.98 -33.69 -16.97
C ILE A 117 15.62 -35.07 -17.20
N GLN A 118 14.91 -35.98 -17.87
CA GLN A 118 15.56 -37.16 -18.41
C GLN A 118 16.63 -36.72 -19.41
N PRO A 119 17.86 -37.26 -19.35
CA PRO A 119 18.90 -36.88 -20.29
C PRO A 119 18.46 -37.20 -21.72
N PHE A 120 18.48 -36.18 -22.59
CA PHE A 120 18.35 -36.36 -24.03
C PHE A 120 19.51 -37.23 -24.52
N THR A 121 19.20 -38.46 -24.93
CA THR A 121 20.17 -39.31 -25.63
C THR A 121 20.11 -38.97 -27.11
N PRO A 122 21.21 -38.51 -27.74
CA PRO A 122 21.21 -38.21 -29.16
C PRO A 122 21.00 -39.50 -29.96
N ALA A 123 20.01 -39.48 -30.85
CA ALA A 123 19.76 -40.57 -31.79
C ALA A 123 21.00 -40.83 -32.65
N LYS A 124 21.44 -42.09 -32.73
CA LYS A 124 22.53 -42.50 -33.62
C LYS A 124 22.14 -42.15 -35.06
N SER A 125 22.85 -41.19 -35.65
CA SER A 125 22.84 -40.92 -37.08
C SER A 125 23.46 -42.12 -37.80
N THR A 126 22.63 -43.10 -38.14
CA THR A 126 22.92 -44.11 -39.15
C THR A 126 22.78 -43.49 -40.54
N GLY A 127 23.87 -43.47 -41.29
CA GLY A 127 23.82 -43.57 -42.73
C GLY A 127 24.65 -42.53 -43.46
N SER A 128 25.81 -42.95 -43.96
CA SER A 128 26.09 -42.70 -45.37
C SER A 128 26.77 -43.92 -46.00
N ARG A 129 25.97 -44.47 -46.91
CA ARG A 129 26.18 -45.57 -47.82
C ARG A 129 27.31 -45.21 -48.80
N LYS A 130 28.17 -46.20 -49.07
CA LYS A 130 29.16 -46.19 -50.18
C LYS A 130 28.51 -45.78 -51.51
N MET A 131 29.30 -45.16 -52.39
CA MET A 131 29.29 -45.19 -53.87
C MET A 131 30.04 -43.94 -54.38
N GLN A 132 30.97 -43.93 -55.33
CA GLN A 132 31.63 -44.89 -56.21
C GLN A 132 33.11 -44.49 -56.29
#